data_AF-A0A2V6G4E3-F1
#
_entry.id   AF-A0A2V6G4E3-F1
#
_cell.length_a   1.000
_cell.length_b   1.000
_cell.length_c   1.000
_cell.angle_alpha   90.00
_cell.angle_beta   90.00
_cell.angle_gamma   90.00
#
_symmetry.space_group_name_H-M   'P 1'
#
loop_
_entity.id
_entity.type
_entity.pdbx_description
1 polymer ?
#
loop_
_entity_poly.entity_id
_entity_poly.type
_entity_poly.pdbx_seq_one_letter_code
_entity_poly.pdbx_strand_id
1 'polypeptide(L)'
;MEVPMKEQSGISYSNAAVAATPKHLLQFAVDQRYEDYTPVDHAVWRFIMRQNIFFLREYAHKVYFQGLLNTGISFDRIPRIQ
;
A
#
# COMPACT_ATOMS: atom_id res chain seq x y z
N MET A 1 10.53 8.01 38.21
CA MET A 1 9.97 6.76 37.69
C MET A 1 9.49 7.05 36.28
N GLU A 2 10.20 6.53 35.29
CA GLU A 2 9.88 6.74 33.88
C GLU A 2 8.46 6.28 33.60
N VAL A 3 7.67 7.16 33.00
CA VAL A 3 6.35 6.85 32.49
C VAL A 3 6.54 5.80 31.40
N PRO A 4 5.86 4.64 31.44
CA PRO A 4 5.97 3.66 30.38
C PRO A 4 5.47 4.33 29.09
N MET A 5 6.36 4.46 28.10
CA MET A 5 5.99 4.87 26.75
C MET A 5 4.88 3.94 26.29
N LYS A 6 3.66 4.47 26.18
CA LYS A 6 2.54 3.78 25.56
C LYS A 6 2.99 3.22 24.21
N GLU A 7 2.45 2.06 23.84
CA GLU A 7 2.45 1.46 22.50
C GLU A 7 2.06 2.50 21.43
N GLN A 8 2.98 3.38 21.02
CA GLN A 8 2.67 4.56 20.21
C GLN A 8 2.91 4.33 18.71
N SER A 9 3.59 3.26 18.32
CA SER A 9 3.72 2.87 16.92
C SER A 9 2.94 1.58 16.69
N GLY A 10 1.68 1.69 16.27
CA GLY A 10 0.90 0.56 15.75
C GLY A 10 1.41 0.11 14.38
N ILE A 11 2.71 -0.22 14.32
CA ILE A 11 3.46 -0.54 13.11
C ILE A 11 4.19 -1.85 13.34
N SER A 12 3.90 -2.83 12.50
CA SER A 12 4.56 -4.12 12.45
C SER A 12 5.88 -4.03 11.69
N TYR A 13 6.94 -4.58 12.28
CA TYR A 13 8.25 -4.72 11.66
C TYR A 13 8.41 -6.03 10.86
N SER A 14 7.32 -6.78 10.65
CA SER A 14 7.35 -8.00 9.81
C SER A 14 7.66 -7.70 8.34
N ASN A 15 7.36 -6.48 7.90
CA ASN A 15 7.68 -5.99 6.56
C ASN A 15 9.16 -5.58 6.49
N ALA A 16 9.92 -6.17 5.55
CA ALA A 16 11.33 -5.84 5.37
C ALA A 16 11.57 -4.36 5.01
N ALA A 17 10.66 -3.74 4.24
CA ALA A 17 10.75 -2.32 3.91
C ALA A 17 10.53 -1.42 5.14
N VAL A 18 9.57 -1.78 6.00
CA VAL A 18 9.35 -1.07 7.27
C VAL A 18 10.55 -1.26 8.21
N ALA A 19 11.09 -2.48 8.30
CA ALA A 19 12.28 -2.76 9.09
C ALA A 19 13.52 -1.99 8.62
N ALA A 20 13.65 -1.75 7.31
CA ALA A 20 14.72 -0.96 6.71
C ALA A 20 14.48 0.56 6.75
N THR A 21 13.29 1.02 7.18
CA THR A 21 12.94 2.45 7.17
C THR A 21 13.68 3.21 8.27
N PRO A 22 14.30 4.36 7.98
CA PRO A 22 14.96 5.20 8.99
C PRO A 22 14.03 5.56 10.16
N LYS A 23 14.55 5.46 11.40
CA LYS A 23 13.77 5.65 12.63
C LYS A 23 12.94 6.94 12.67
N HIS A 24 13.47 8.04 12.15
CA HIS A 24 12.78 9.33 12.16
C HIS A 24 11.59 9.39 11.20
N LEU A 25 11.48 8.47 10.24
CA LEU A 25 10.35 8.37 9.31
C LEU A 25 9.24 7.44 9.83
N LEU A 26 9.57 6.50 10.73
CA LEU A 26 8.60 5.54 11.27
C LEU A 26 7.46 6.21 12.02
N GLN A 27 7.63 7.43 12.54
CA GLN A 27 6.55 8.20 13.18
C GLN A 27 5.38 8.53 12.24
N PHE A 28 5.58 8.44 10.92
CA PHE A 28 4.55 8.69 9.90
C PHE A 28 3.98 7.40 9.29
N ALA A 29 4.53 6.23 9.66
CA ALA A 29 4.05 4.96 9.17
C ALA A 29 2.91 4.44 10.06
N VAL A 30 2.02 3.65 9.46
CA VAL A 30 0.90 2.99 10.13
C VAL A 30 0.70 1.62 9.50
N ASP A 31 0.29 0.63 10.30
CA ASP A 31 -0.12 -0.65 9.75
C ASP A 31 -1.38 -0.52 8.90
N GLN A 32 -1.38 -1.20 7.76
CA GLN A 32 -2.56 -1.29 6.93
C GLN A 32 -3.61 -2.15 7.64
N ARG A 33 -4.67 -1.50 8.16
CA ARG A 33 -5.85 -2.19 8.70
C ARG A 33 -6.73 -2.72 7.56
N TYR A 34 -6.26 -3.76 6.87
CA TYR A 34 -6.88 -4.22 5.64
C TYR A 34 -8.35 -4.66 5.81
N GLU A 35 -8.69 -5.22 6.96
CA GLU A 35 -10.07 -5.68 7.23
C GLU A 35 -11.08 -4.53 7.36
N ASP A 36 -10.62 -3.27 7.45
CA ASP A 36 -11.51 -2.11 7.42
C ASP A 36 -12.01 -1.79 6.00
N TYR A 37 -11.38 -2.34 4.95
CA TYR A 37 -11.84 -2.10 3.59
C TYR A 37 -13.15 -2.84 3.32
N THR A 38 -14.16 -2.08 2.91
CA THR A 38 -15.47 -2.62 2.57
C THR A 38 -15.48 -3.20 1.15
N PRO A 39 -16.49 -4.01 0.80
CA PRO A 39 -16.72 -4.42 -0.58
C PRO A 39 -16.84 -3.24 -1.57
N VAL A 40 -17.33 -2.08 -1.10
CA VAL A 40 -17.44 -0.86 -1.91
C VAL A 40 -16.06 -0.29 -2.21
N ASP A 41 -15.16 -0.21 -1.22
CA ASP A 41 -13.78 0.29 -1.42
C ASP A 41 -13.03 -0.55 -2.45
N HIS A 42 -13.17 -1.87 -2.37
CA HIS A 42 -12.60 -2.77 -3.38
C HIS A 42 -13.22 -2.59 -4.77
N ALA A 43 -14.52 -2.28 -4.86
CA ALA A 43 -15.17 -2.00 -6.14
C ALA A 43 -14.69 -0.69 -6.77
N VAL A 44 -14.51 0.35 -5.94
CA VAL A 44 -13.94 1.64 -6.36
C VAL A 44 -12.51 1.45 -6.87
N TRP A 45 -11.67 0.72 -6.13
CA TRP A 45 -10.31 0.36 -6.58
C TRP A 45 -10.31 -0.27 -7.96
N ARG A 46 -11.12 -1.32 -8.14
CA ARG A 46 -11.22 -2.05 -9.41
C ARG A 46 -11.71 -1.16 -10.54
N PHE A 47 -12.67 -0.26 -10.27
CA PHE A 47 -13.12 0.72 -11.25
C PHE A 47 -11.98 1.66 -11.67
N ILE A 48 -11.29 2.26 -10.70
CA ILE A 48 -10.17 3.18 -10.95
C ILE A 48 -9.05 2.49 -11.72
N MET A 49 -8.65 1.28 -11.30
CA MET A 49 -7.58 0.53 -11.96
C MET A 49 -7.93 0.20 -13.41
N ARG A 50 -9.17 -0.15 -13.72
CA ARG A 50 -9.62 -0.39 -15.11
C ARG A 50 -9.52 0.87 -15.97
N GLN A 51 -9.97 2.02 -15.46
CA GLN A 51 -9.88 3.29 -16.18
C GLN A 51 -8.41 3.70 -16.39
N ASN A 52 -7.59 3.61 -15.34
CA ASN A 52 -6.18 3.96 -15.39
C ASN A 52 -5.42 3.07 -16.38
N ILE A 53 -5.61 1.75 -16.35
CA ILE A 53 -4.96 0.84 -17.29
C ILE A 53 -5.38 1.14 -18.73
N PHE A 54 -6.69 1.36 -18.97
CA PHE A 54 -7.19 1.67 -20.30
C PHE A 54 -6.53 2.93 -20.87
N PHE A 55 -6.50 4.01 -20.10
CA PHE A 55 -5.91 5.28 -20.50
C PHE A 55 -4.38 5.17 -20.63
N LEU A 56 -3.71 4.69 -19.59
CA LEU A 56 -2.25 4.70 -19.54
C LEU A 56 -1.65 3.78 -20.61
N ARG A 57 -2.35 2.73 -21.06
CA ARG A 57 -1.82 1.84 -22.11
C ARG A 57 -1.45 2.60 -23.39
N GLU A 58 -2.15 3.68 -23.67
CA GLU A 58 -1.90 4.55 -24.83
C GLU A 58 -0.89 5.67 -24.52
N TYR A 59 -0.98 6.27 -23.33
CA TYR A 59 -0.27 7.51 -23.02
C TYR A 59 0.97 7.36 -22.13
N ALA A 60 1.09 6.27 -21.37
CA ALA A 60 2.22 6.05 -20.49
C ALA A 60 3.41 5.46 -21.24
N HIS A 61 4.61 5.85 -20.82
CA HIS A 61 5.83 5.24 -21.32
C HIS A 61 5.86 3.74 -20.99
N LYS A 62 6.37 2.91 -21.91
CA LYS A 62 6.37 1.43 -21.82
C LYS A 62 6.88 0.85 -20.49
N VAL A 63 7.81 1.55 -19.83
CA VAL A 63 8.39 1.13 -18.54
C VAL A 63 7.36 1.14 -17.41
N TYR A 64 6.33 1.99 -17.49
CA TYR A 64 5.28 2.06 -16.48
C TYR A 64 4.51 0.75 -16.36
N PHE A 65 4.06 0.18 -17.49
CA PHE A 65 3.34 -1.10 -17.47
C PHE A 65 4.22 -2.25 -17.05
N GLN A 66 5.48 -2.26 -17.47
CA GLN A 66 6.42 -3.27 -17.00
C GLN A 66 6.58 -3.20 -15.48
N GLY A 67 6.74 -1.99 -14.93
CA GLY A 67 6.80 -1.76 -13.49
C GLY A 67 5.54 -2.24 -12.78
N LEU A 68 4.37 -1.84 -13.28
CA LEU A 68 3.07 -2.23 -12.71
C LEU A 68 2.89 -3.76 -12.68
N LEU A 69 3.22 -4.45 -13.77
CA LEU A 69 3.15 -5.91 -13.82
C LEU A 69 4.15 -6.58 -12.87
N ASN A 70 5.37 -6.04 -12.77
CA ASN A 70 6.42 -6.57 -11.90
C ASN A 70 6.06 -6.42 -10.40
N THR A 71 5.21 -5.47 -10.03
CA THR A 71 4.80 -5.28 -8.62
C THR A 71 3.89 -6.40 -8.10
N GLY A 72 3.22 -7.15 -8.98
CA GLY A 72 2.22 -8.15 -8.56
C GLY A 72 0.96 -7.57 -7.89
N ILE A 73 0.74 -6.25 -7.98
CA ILE A 73 -0.45 -5.60 -7.41
C ILE A 73 -1.72 -6.14 -8.07
N SER A 74 -2.71 -6.49 -7.25
CA SER A 74 -4.02 -6.92 -7.75
C SER A 74 -4.78 -5.75 -8.39
N PHE A 75 -5.35 -6.01 -9.57
CA PHE A 75 -6.23 -5.06 -10.24
C PHE A 75 -7.68 -5.13 -9.74
N ASP A 76 -8.07 -6.25 -9.13
CA ASP A 76 -9.45 -6.48 -8.71
C ASP A 76 -9.71 -6.17 -7.24
N ARG A 77 -8.68 -6.10 -6.40
CA ARG A 77 -8.79 -5.72 -4.98
C ARG A 77 -7.65 -4.81 -4.58
N ILE A 78 -7.91 -3.98 -3.57
CA ILE A 78 -6.87 -3.20 -2.89
C ILE A 78 -5.79 -4.20 -2.44
N PRO A 79 -4.50 -3.95 -2.69
CA PRO A 79 -3.45 -4.90 -2.32
C PRO A 79 -3.23 -4.92 -0.80
N ARG A 80 -2.93 -6.11 -0.26
CA ARG A 80 -2.36 -6.26 1.09
C ARG A 80 -0.88 -5.93 1.01
N ILE A 81 -0.44 -4.95 1.77
CA ILE A 81 0.97 -4.59 1.90
C ILE A 81 1.50 -5.33 3.13
N GLN A 82 2.40 -6.28 2.91
CA GLN A 82 3.09 -7.06 3.93
C GLN A 82 4.58 -6.82 3.89
#